data_AF-A0A4D9CUR5-F1
#
_entry.id   AF-A0A4D9CUR5-F1
#
_cell.length_a   1.000
_cell.length_b   1.000
_cell.length_c   1.000
_cell.angle_alpha   90.00
_cell.angle_beta   90.00
_cell.angle_gamma   90.00
#
_symmetry.space_group_name_H-M   'P 1'
#
loop_
_entity.id
_entity.type
_entity.pdbx_description
1 polymer ?
#
loop_
_entity_poly.entity_id
_entity_poly.type
_entity_poly.pdbx_seq_one_letter_code
_entity_poly.pdbx_strand_id
1 'polypeptide(L)' 'MLVFNPDKRVTVDEALQHPHLAKIRDPRLEISMATPLRDGITTGWGIAELKSALYSEVCDVIEAGREGGREDRH' A
#
# COMPACT_ATOMS: atom_id res chain seq x y z
N MET A 1 -22.49 4.18 -3.28
CA MET A 1 -21.33 4.99 -2.83
C MET A 1 -21.74 6.34 -2.26
N LEU A 2 -22.56 7.15 -2.96
CA LEU A 2 -23.02 8.44 -2.45
C LEU A 2 -24.17 8.26 -1.45
N VAL A 3 -23.82 8.16 -0.17
CA VAL A 3 -24.75 8.09 0.95
C VAL A 3 -24.31 9.07 2.03
N PHE A 4 -25.30 9.66 2.71
CA PHE A 4 -25.03 10.66 3.75
C PHE A 4 -24.35 10.05 4.98
N ASN A 5 -24.88 8.94 5.49
CA ASN A 5 -24.27 8.23 6.61
C ASN A 5 -23.07 7.40 6.11
N PRO A 6 -21.83 7.65 6.58
CA PRO A 6 -20.66 6.89 6.17
C PRO A 6 -20.74 5.40 6.53
N ASP A 7 -21.40 5.03 7.63
CA ASP A 7 -21.54 3.62 8.06
C ASP A 7 -22.45 2.82 7.14
N LYS A 8 -23.27 3.52 6.33
CA LYS A 8 -24.13 2.91 5.31
C LYS A 8 -23.47 2.90 3.94
N ARG A 9 -22.22 3.38 3.83
CA ARG A 9 -21.50 3.43 2.56
C ARG A 9 -20.98 2.04 2.24
N VAL A 10 -21.30 1.61 1.02
CA VAL A 10 -20.73 0.39 0.44
C VAL A 10 -19.20 0.40 0.56
N THR A 11 -18.64 -0.71 1.02
CA THR A 11 -17.20 -0.94 1.09
C THR A 11 -16.61 -1.15 -0.30
N VAL A 12 -15.28 -1.12 -0.42
CA VAL A 12 -14.62 -1.44 -1.69
C VAL A 12 -14.98 -2.86 -2.13
N ASP A 13 -14.92 -3.85 -1.22
CA ASP A 13 -15.21 -5.26 -1.52
C ASP A 13 -16.65 -5.49 -2.01
N GLU A 14 -17.63 -4.82 -1.40
CA GLU A 14 -19.02 -4.89 -1.84
C GLU A 14 -19.24 -4.18 -3.18
N ALA A 15 -18.60 -3.02 -3.40
CA ALA A 15 -18.72 -2.28 -4.67
C ALA A 15 -18.11 -3.07 -5.83
N LEU A 16 -17.03 -3.78 -5.55
CA LEU A 16 -16.32 -4.68 -6.43
C LEU A 16 -17.19 -5.86 -6.91
N GLN A 17 -18.17 -6.30 -6.12
CA GLN A 17 -19.16 -7.32 -6.49
C GLN A 17 -20.36 -6.77 -7.30
N HIS A 18 -20.43 -5.47 -7.52
CA HIS A 18 -21.58 -4.84 -8.17
C HIS A 18 -21.75 -5.32 -9.63
N PRO A 19 -22.97 -5.61 -10.11
CA PRO A 19 -23.21 -6.14 -11.46
C PRO A 19 -22.62 -5.31 -12.60
N HIS A 20 -22.43 -4.01 -12.38
CA HIS A 20 -21.78 -3.11 -13.33
C HIS A 20 -20.34 -3.52 -13.67
N LEU A 21 -19.59 -4.10 -12.72
CA LEU A 21 -18.20 -4.53 -12.90
C LEU A 21 -18.08 -5.98 -13.35
N ALA A 22 -19.18 -6.74 -13.43
CA ALA A 22 -19.16 -8.18 -13.70
C ALA A 22 -18.39 -8.58 -14.97
N LYS A 23 -18.38 -7.71 -15.99
CA LYS A 23 -17.69 -7.97 -17.26
C LYS A 23 -16.16 -7.88 -17.18
N ILE A 24 -15.63 -7.17 -16.18
CA ILE A 24 -14.20 -6.88 -16.01
C ILE A 24 -13.64 -7.41 -14.68
N ARG A 25 -14.49 -8.08 -13.90
CA ARG A 25 -14.18 -8.58 -12.57
C ARG A 25 -13.17 -9.73 -12.64
N ASP A 26 -12.03 -9.59 -11.97
CA ASP A 26 -11.06 -10.67 -11.78
C ASP A 26 -10.57 -10.70 -10.31
N PRO A 27 -11.15 -11.58 -9.47
CA PRO A 27 -10.79 -11.69 -8.05
C PRO A 27 -9.30 -11.93 -7.78
N ARG A 28 -8.56 -12.47 -8.74
CA ARG A 28 -7.12 -12.73 -8.59
C ARG A 28 -6.29 -11.45 -8.57
N LEU A 29 -6.84 -10.35 -9.09
CA LEU A 29 -6.16 -9.05 -9.15
C LEU A 29 -6.50 -8.15 -7.96
N GLU A 30 -7.47 -8.52 -7.14
CA GLU A 30 -7.95 -7.71 -6.01
C GLU A 30 -7.23 -8.11 -4.73
N ILE A 31 -5.93 -7.87 -4.76
CA ILE A 31 -5.05 -8.23 -3.67
C ILE A 31 -5.18 -7.25 -2.51
N SER A 32 -5.34 -7.80 -1.31
CA SER A 32 -5.19 -7.04 -0.08
C SER A 32 -3.75 -7.11 0.39
N MET A 33 -3.24 -6.00 0.90
CA MET A 33 -1.92 -5.96 1.50
C MET A 33 -1.90 -6.84 2.75
N ALA A 34 -1.01 -7.85 2.78
CA ALA A 34 -0.98 -8.83 3.87
C ALA A 34 -0.55 -8.22 5.21
N THR A 35 0.30 -7.19 5.18
CA THR A 35 0.77 -6.48 6.37
C THR A 35 0.24 -5.05 6.34
N PRO A 36 -0.49 -4.60 7.36
CA PRO A 36 -0.93 -3.21 7.44
C PRO A 36 0.24 -2.24 7.30
N LEU A 37 0.00 -1.10 6.65
CA LEU A 37 1.00 -0.05 6.57
C LEU A 37 1.32 0.41 8.00
N ARG A 38 2.60 0.46 8.35
CA ARG A 38 3.01 1.01 9.64
C ARG A 38 2.84 2.52 9.60
N ASP A 39 2.22 3.09 10.62
CA ASP A 39 2.24 4.53 10.85
C ASP A 39 3.65 4.94 11.27
N GLY A 40 4.50 5.20 10.27
CA GLY A 40 5.93 5.41 10.45
C GLY A 40 6.33 6.86 10.73
N ILE A 41 5.42 7.82 10.56
CA ILE A 41 5.71 9.25 10.74
C ILE A 41 4.67 9.82 11.70
N THR A 42 5.06 9.97 12.97
CA THR A 42 4.21 10.56 13.99
C THR A 42 4.32 12.09 13.96
N THR A 43 3.23 12.78 14.28
CA THR A 43 3.24 14.23 14.50
C THR A 43 4.09 14.55 15.72
N GLY A 44 5.26 15.18 15.53
CA GLY A 44 6.16 15.55 16.63
C GLY A 44 7.65 15.36 16.37
N TRP A 45 8.05 14.80 15.22
CA TRP A 45 9.46 14.66 14.87
C TRP A 45 10.08 16.00 14.46
N GLY A 46 11.32 16.22 14.88
CA GLY A 46 12.14 17.31 14.38
C GLY A 46 12.75 17.00 13.02
N ILE A 47 13.42 18.00 12.46
CA ILE A 47 14.06 17.89 11.13
C ILE A 47 15.17 16.82 11.14
N ALA A 48 15.87 16.64 12.26
CA ALA A 48 16.96 15.68 12.35
C ALA A 48 16.45 14.24 12.31
N GLU A 49 15.38 13.93 13.05
CA GLU A 49 14.76 12.61 13.07
C GLU A 49 14.17 12.26 11.69
N LEU A 50 13.46 13.22 11.07
CA LEU A 50 12.92 13.03 9.72
C LEU A 50 14.03 12.79 8.68
N LYS A 51 15.13 13.53 8.73
CA LYS A 51 16.27 13.33 7.83
C LYS A 51 16.91 11.96 8.02
N SER A 52 17.09 11.53 9.28
CA SER A 52 17.67 10.23 9.58
C SER A 52 16.79 9.09 9.08
N ALA A 53 15.47 9.17 9.32
CA ALA A 53 14.52 8.16 8.85
C ALA A 53 14.45 8.12 7.32
N LEU A 54 14.42 9.29 6.66
CA LEU A 54 14.46 9.33 5.20
C LEU A 54 15.74 8.71 4.63
N TYR A 55 16.88 8.98 5.27
CA TYR A 55 18.16 8.42 4.84
C TYR A 55 18.19 6.90 4.98
N SER A 56 17.70 6.35 6.10
CA SER A 56 17.63 4.89 6.29
C SER A 56 16.74 4.23 5.23
N GLU A 57 15.56 4.78 4.96
CA GLU A 57 14.66 4.22 3.93
C GLU A 57 15.31 4.23 2.54
N VAL A 58 16.05 5.28 2.18
CA VAL A 58 16.79 5.34 0.90
C VAL A 58 17.90 4.29 0.85
N CYS A 59 18.64 4.10 1.94
CA CYS A 59 19.66 3.06 2.03
C CYS A 59 19.05 1.67 1.86
N ASP A 60 17.96 1.37 2.57
CA ASP A 60 17.27 0.07 2.51
C ASP A 60 16.78 -0.24 1.09
N VAL A 61 16.22 0.74 0.38
CA VAL A 61 15.76 0.58 -1.01
C VAL A 61 16.93 0.32 -1.96
N ILE A 62 18.06 1.02 -1.78
CA ILE A 62 19.26 0.80 -2.59
C ILE A 62 19.83 -0.60 -2.36
N GLU A 63 19.84 -1.07 -1.11
CA GLU A 63 20.34 -2.39 -0.76
C GLU A 63 19.45 -3.50 -1.33
N ALA A 64 18.13 -3.40 -1.18
CA ALA A 64 17.18 -4.33 -1.76
C ALA A 64 17.32 -4.44 -3.29
N GLY A 65 17.56 -3.31 -3.98
CA GLY A 65 17.81 -3.29 -5.42
C GLY A 65 19.10 -4.01 -5.85
N ARG A 66 20.11 -4.11 -4.97
CA ARG A 66 21.37 -4.82 -5.25
C ARG A 66 21.24 -6.33 -5.07
N GLU A 67 20.34 -6.77 -4.20
CA GLU A 67 20.07 -8.19 -3.97
C GLU A 67 19.21 -8.78 -5.10
N GLY A 68 18.17 -8.07 -5.55
CA GLY A 68 17.36 -8.50 -6.69
C GLY A 68 18.11 -8.62 -8.02
N GLY A 69 19.20 -7.84 -8.20
CA GLY A 69 20.05 -7.91 -9.40
C GLY A 69 21.08 -9.06 -9.43
N ARG A 70 21.15 -9.89 -8.38
CA ARG A 70 22.06 -11.05 -8.33
C ARG A 70 21.42 -12.37 -8.78
N GLU A 71 20.10 -12.52 -8.67
CA GLU A 71 19.41 -13.77 -9.04
C GLU A 71 19.20 -13.94 -10.55
N ASP A 72 19.17 -12.85 -11.34
CA ASP A 72 18.97 -12.91 -12.80
C ASP A 72 20.24 -13.25 -13.63
N ARG A 73 21.32 -13.72 -13.00
CA ARG A 73 22.60 -14.07 -13.67
C ARG A 73 23.02 -15.53 -13.45
N HIS A 74 22.10 -16.48 -13.60
CA HIS A 74 22.43 -17.89 -13.64
C HIS A 74 21.67 -18.68 -14.70
#